data_AF-A0A413EFL1-F1
#
_entry.id   AF-A0A413EFL1-F1
#
_cell.length_a   1.000
_cell.length_b   1.000
_cell.length_c   1.000
_cell.angle_alpha   90.00
_cell.angle_beta   90.00
_cell.angle_gamma   90.00
#
_symmetry.space_group_name_H-M   'P 1'
#
loop_
_entity.id
_entity.type
_entity.pdbx_description
1 polymer ?
#
loop_
_entity_poly.entity_id
_entity_poly.type
_entity_poly.pdbx_seq_one_letter_code
_entity_poly.pdbx_strand_id
1 'polypeptide(L)'
;MLFFMKYIFFFLILFSSKHILLANEITMEQARKVAMSFFCETIRSRGGIPRLQLVWDGESTTTRGGSSPAFYVFNRMDSDGFVIISGDDVTMPILGYSCSNHFVVENMPPNLLDWMDELRNQINAVREEHVVGTSYISKA
;
A
#
# COMPACT_ATOMS: atom_id res chain seq x y z
N MET A 1 -51.10 -10.32 -3.84
CA MET A 1 -50.25 -9.54 -2.92
C MET A 1 -48.91 -10.22 -2.57
N LEU A 2 -48.78 -11.56 -2.67
CA LEU A 2 -47.52 -12.29 -2.40
C LEU A 2 -46.45 -12.18 -3.51
N PHE A 3 -46.84 -12.06 -4.79
CA PHE A 3 -45.88 -11.92 -5.89
C PHE A 3 -45.15 -10.57 -5.91
N PHE A 4 -45.78 -9.50 -5.41
CA PHE A 4 -45.20 -8.15 -5.38
C PHE A 4 -44.04 -8.03 -4.36
N MET A 5 -44.09 -8.79 -3.25
CA MET A 5 -43.08 -8.79 -2.20
C MET A 5 -41.77 -9.50 -2.59
N LYS A 6 -41.80 -10.43 -3.55
CA LYS A 6 -40.60 -11.14 -4.01
C LYS A 6 -39.68 -10.24 -4.84
N TYR A 7 -40.26 -9.35 -5.66
CA TYR A 7 -39.49 -8.38 -6.44
C TYR A 7 -38.91 -7.28 -5.56
N ILE A 8 -39.61 -6.88 -4.49
CA ILE A 8 -39.10 -5.92 -3.49
C ILE A 8 -37.83 -6.45 -2.80
N PHE A 9 -37.79 -7.73 -2.45
CA PHE A 9 -36.60 -8.33 -1.83
C PHE A 9 -35.41 -8.43 -2.80
N PHE A 10 -35.68 -8.68 -4.08
CA PHE A 10 -34.65 -8.71 -5.14
C PHE A 10 -34.02 -7.33 -5.39
N PHE A 11 -34.81 -6.27 -5.36
CA PHE A 11 -34.31 -4.89 -5.49
C PHE A 11 -33.51 -4.41 -4.25
N LEU A 12 -33.85 -4.89 -3.05
CA LEU A 12 -33.14 -4.56 -1.81
C LEU A 12 -31.70 -5.12 -1.76
N ILE A 13 -31.45 -6.26 -2.40
CA ILE A 13 -30.11 -6.88 -2.49
C ILE A 13 -29.22 -6.13 -3.51
N LEU A 14 -29.81 -5.54 -4.56
CA LEU A 14 -29.07 -4.78 -5.57
C LEU A 14 -28.64 -3.38 -5.08
N PHE A 15 -29.26 -2.86 -4.01
CA PHE A 15 -28.92 -1.56 -3.43
C PHE A 15 -27.88 -1.65 -2.29
N SER A 16 -27.62 -2.85 -1.75
CA SER A 16 -26.70 -3.05 -0.63
C SER A 16 -25.22 -3.15 -1.04
N SER A 17 -24.92 -3.39 -2.31
CA SER A 17 -23.54 -3.47 -2.82
C SER A 17 -23.05 -2.13 -3.38
N LYS A 18 -23.17 -1.05 -2.60
CA LYS A 18 -22.39 0.16 -2.82
C LYS A 18 -21.26 0.24 -1.80
N HIS A 19 -20.30 -0.67 -1.89
CA HIS A 19 -18.99 -0.39 -1.32
C HIS A 19 -18.35 0.67 -2.21
N ILE A 20 -18.44 1.93 -1.80
CA ILE A 20 -17.57 3.00 -2.29
C ILE A 20 -16.18 2.58 -1.84
N LEU A 21 -15.42 1.93 -2.72
CA LEU A 21 -14.00 1.69 -2.50
C LEU A 21 -13.33 3.04 -2.64
N LEU A 22 -13.29 3.77 -1.52
CA LEU A 22 -12.38 4.90 -1.37
C LEU A 22 -10.97 4.34 -1.57
N ALA A 23 -10.15 4.99 -2.38
CA ALA A 23 -8.72 4.77 -2.30
C ALA A 23 -8.28 5.07 -0.87
N ASN A 24 -7.71 4.08 -0.19
CA ASN A 24 -7.30 4.21 1.18
C ASN A 24 -5.78 4.25 1.26
N GLU A 25 -5.29 5.20 2.03
CA GLU A 25 -3.92 5.17 2.53
C GLU A 25 -3.65 3.79 3.15
N ILE A 26 -2.56 3.16 2.74
CA ILE A 26 -2.16 1.85 3.23
C ILE A 26 -1.50 2.06 4.59
N THR A 27 -2.07 1.48 5.64
CA THR A 27 -1.42 1.45 6.96
C THR A 27 -0.20 0.54 6.96
N MET A 28 0.74 0.78 7.87
CA MET A 28 1.91 -0.10 8.08
C MET A 28 1.50 -1.58 8.27
N GLU A 29 0.39 -1.85 8.96
CA GLU A 29 -0.12 -3.20 9.19
C GLU A 29 -0.60 -3.86 7.88
N GLN A 30 -1.29 -3.11 7.02
CA GLN A 30 -1.68 -3.57 5.69
C GLN A 30 -0.46 -3.81 4.81
N ALA A 31 0.49 -2.86 4.79
CA ALA A 31 1.73 -2.99 4.04
C ALA A 31 2.53 -4.24 4.47
N ARG A 32 2.59 -4.54 5.78
CA ARG A 32 3.23 -5.76 6.29
C ARG A 32 2.54 -7.03 5.81
N LYS A 33 1.20 -7.05 5.76
CA LYS A 33 0.45 -8.20 5.21
C LYS A 33 0.74 -8.40 3.74
N VAL A 34 0.80 -7.32 2.95
CA VAL A 34 1.18 -7.37 1.53
C VAL A 34 2.61 -7.91 1.39
N ALA A 35 3.56 -7.42 2.18
CA ALA A 35 4.94 -7.92 2.19
C ALA A 35 5.03 -9.41 2.56
N MET A 36 4.27 -9.86 3.56
CA MET A 36 4.21 -11.28 3.93
C MET A 36 3.67 -12.14 2.78
N SER A 37 2.56 -11.72 2.15
CA SER A 37 1.99 -12.43 1.00
C SER A 37 2.97 -12.48 -0.17
N PHE A 38 3.67 -11.38 -0.47
CA PHE A 38 4.69 -11.34 -1.52
C PHE A 38 5.79 -12.41 -1.30
N PHE A 39 6.33 -12.51 -0.09
CA PHE A 39 7.36 -13.49 0.24
C PHE A 39 6.86 -14.92 0.46
N CYS A 40 5.56 -15.13 0.67
CA CYS A 40 4.97 -16.46 0.77
C CYS A 40 4.57 -17.02 -0.60
N GLU A 41 3.97 -16.18 -1.45
CA GLU A 41 3.28 -16.60 -2.66
C GLU A 41 4.12 -16.40 -3.93
N THR A 42 4.87 -15.28 -4.00
CA THR A 42 5.61 -14.91 -5.21
C THR A 42 7.04 -15.39 -5.16
N ILE A 43 7.74 -15.09 -4.07
CA ILE A 43 9.07 -15.62 -3.81
C ILE A 43 8.86 -16.93 -3.07
N ARG A 44 9.14 -18.09 -3.66
CA ARG A 44 8.97 -19.39 -2.99
C ARG A 44 9.94 -19.53 -1.81
N SER A 45 9.63 -18.89 -0.69
CA SER A 45 10.30 -19.11 0.58
C SER A 45 10.12 -20.58 0.93
N ARG A 46 11.22 -21.33 0.94
CA ARG A 46 11.20 -22.73 1.37
C ARG A 46 10.99 -22.87 2.90
N GLY A 47 11.01 -21.75 3.63
CA GLY A 47 10.73 -21.66 5.06
C GLY A 47 9.32 -21.11 5.32
N GLY A 48 8.83 -21.30 6.55
CA GLY A 48 7.49 -20.90 6.98
C GLY A 48 7.21 -19.39 6.92
N ILE A 49 6.31 -18.90 7.78
CA ILE A 49 5.86 -17.50 7.74
C ILE A 49 7.08 -16.55 7.89
N PRO A 50 7.35 -15.66 6.91
CA PRO A 50 8.51 -14.77 6.94
C PRO A 50 8.38 -13.78 8.10
N ARG A 51 9.51 -13.48 8.75
CA ARG A 51 9.57 -12.48 9.82
C ARG A 51 10.06 -11.18 9.21
N LEU A 52 9.24 -10.14 9.29
CA LEU A 52 9.53 -8.85 8.67
C LEU A 52 9.81 -7.78 9.72
N GLN A 53 10.78 -6.93 9.44
CA GLN A 53 11.07 -5.72 10.21
C GLN A 53 10.91 -4.50 9.31
N LEU A 54 10.13 -3.51 9.75
CA LEU A 54 10.10 -2.21 9.11
C LEU A 54 11.43 -1.51 9.36
N VAL A 55 12.13 -1.13 8.29
CA VAL A 55 13.41 -0.41 8.37
C VAL A 55 13.31 1.03 7.92
N TRP A 56 12.30 1.36 7.11
CA TRP A 56 12.02 2.72 6.70
C TRP A 56 10.55 2.87 6.27
N ASP A 57 9.91 3.97 6.64
CA ASP A 57 8.57 4.36 6.20
C ASP A 57 8.61 5.54 5.22
N GLY A 58 9.78 5.87 4.68
CA GLY A 58 9.88 6.88 3.65
C GLY A 58 9.57 8.30 4.10
N GLU A 59 9.20 8.58 5.35
CA GLU A 59 8.89 9.96 5.77
C GLU A 59 10.14 10.71 6.22
N SER A 60 10.18 12.02 5.92
CA SER A 60 11.21 12.89 6.49
C SER A 60 10.79 13.34 7.88
N THR A 61 11.70 13.32 8.85
CA THR A 61 11.44 13.79 10.23
C THR A 61 10.94 15.24 10.29
N THR A 62 11.10 16.03 9.21
CA THR A 62 10.69 17.43 9.14
C THR A 62 9.23 17.67 8.77
N THR A 63 8.51 16.69 8.21
CA THR A 63 7.09 16.85 7.88
C THR A 63 6.21 16.44 9.06
N ARG A 64 6.06 17.37 10.02
CA ARG A 64 5.01 17.34 11.08
C ARG A 64 3.59 17.55 10.54
N GLY A 65 3.32 17.20 9.29
CA GLY A 65 1.98 17.15 8.73
C GLY A 65 1.56 15.69 8.69
N GLY A 66 0.46 15.33 9.34
CA GLY A 66 -0.03 13.94 9.48
C GLY A 66 -0.49 13.28 8.17
N SER A 67 0.33 13.30 7.13
CA SER A 67 0.15 12.53 5.90
C SER A 67 0.67 11.11 6.12
N SER A 68 -0.04 10.12 5.60
CA SER A 68 0.42 8.74 5.64
C SER A 68 1.69 8.56 4.80
N PRO A 69 2.64 7.72 5.25
CA PRO A 69 3.81 7.33 4.49
C PRO A 69 3.55 7.08 3.01
N ALA A 70 4.44 7.54 2.13
CA ALA A 70 4.35 7.21 0.71
C ALA A 70 4.71 5.74 0.42
N PHE A 71 5.57 5.12 1.24
CA PHE A 71 5.96 3.72 1.11
C PHE A 71 6.45 3.14 2.43
N TYR A 72 6.58 1.81 2.48
CA TYR A 72 7.15 1.07 3.60
C TYR A 72 8.19 0.08 3.10
N VAL A 73 9.37 0.07 3.74
CA VAL A 73 10.46 -0.84 3.44
C VAL A 73 10.58 -1.89 4.54
N PHE A 74 10.40 -3.15 4.19
CA PHE A 74 10.52 -4.28 5.10
C PHE A 74 11.71 -5.16 4.72
N ASN A 75 12.59 -5.39 5.69
CA ASN A 75 13.61 -6.44 5.60
C ASN A 75 13.06 -7.76 6.12
N ARG A 76 13.55 -8.86 5.54
CA ARG A 76 13.37 -10.20 6.12
C ARG A 76 14.37 -10.40 7.26
N MET A 77 13.91 -11.01 8.35
CA MET A 77 14.73 -11.29 9.53
C MET A 77 15.14 -12.76 9.63
N ASP A 78 14.41 -13.63 8.93
CA ASP A 78 14.66 -15.06 8.84
C ASP A 78 15.58 -15.45 7.66
N SER A 79 15.85 -14.51 6.75
CA SER A 79 16.66 -14.71 5.55
C SER A 79 17.04 -13.33 4.96
N ASP A 80 17.80 -13.33 3.87
CA ASP A 80 18.11 -12.12 3.13
C ASP A 80 16.91 -11.63 2.30
N GLY A 81 16.96 -10.34 1.97
CA GLY A 81 15.99 -9.71 1.09
C GLY A 81 15.17 -8.61 1.75
N PHE A 82 14.61 -7.76 0.91
CA PHE A 82 13.72 -6.67 1.30
C PHE A 82 12.60 -6.49 0.29
N VAL A 83 11.55 -5.80 0.70
CA VAL A 83 10.48 -5.35 -0.19
C VAL A 83 10.07 -3.93 0.17
N ILE A 84 9.82 -3.12 -0.86
CA ILE A 84 9.30 -1.76 -0.79
C ILE A 84 7.83 -1.83 -1.21
N ILE A 85 6.95 -1.50 -0.28
CA ILE A 85 5.50 -1.56 -0.44
C ILE A 85 4.98 -0.14 -0.57
N SER A 86 4.03 0.10 -1.46
CA SER A 86 3.39 1.42 -1.53
C SER A 86 2.55 1.71 -0.29
N GLY A 87 2.52 2.99 0.09
CA GLY A 87 1.68 3.54 1.14
C GLY A 87 0.30 4.01 0.65
N ASP A 88 -0.04 3.77 -0.62
CA ASP A 88 -1.35 4.10 -1.18
C ASP A 88 -1.83 3.06 -2.20
N ASP A 89 -3.13 2.74 -2.17
CA ASP A 89 -3.74 1.72 -3.04
C ASP A 89 -4.03 2.21 -4.47
N VAL A 90 -3.86 3.51 -4.76
CA VAL A 90 -3.92 4.05 -6.13
C VAL A 90 -2.67 3.73 -6.97
N THR A 91 -1.63 3.19 -6.34
CA THR A 91 -0.34 2.89 -6.99
C THR A 91 -0.03 1.39 -6.99
N MET A 92 1.06 0.98 -7.64
CA MET A 92 1.48 -0.42 -7.61
C MET A 92 1.83 -0.86 -6.18
N PRO A 93 1.33 -2.01 -5.69
CA PRO A 93 1.53 -2.41 -4.29
C PRO A 93 2.99 -2.75 -3.97
N ILE A 94 3.75 -3.28 -4.93
CA ILE A 94 5.18 -3.60 -4.78
C ILE A 94 5.98 -2.66 -5.67
N LEU A 95 6.78 -1.79 -5.07
CA LEU A 95 7.59 -0.78 -5.78
C LEU A 95 9.00 -1.28 -6.11
N GLY A 96 9.51 -2.22 -5.31
CA GLY A 96 10.83 -2.82 -5.51
C GLY A 96 11.13 -3.90 -4.48
N TYR A 97 12.04 -4.81 -4.80
CA TYR A 97 12.44 -5.88 -3.89
C TYR A 97 13.83 -6.41 -4.19
N SER A 98 14.40 -7.12 -3.23
CA SER A 98 15.58 -7.97 -3.41
C SER A 98 15.41 -9.26 -2.63
N CYS A 99 15.98 -10.36 -3.13
CA CYS A 99 15.99 -11.66 -2.45
C CYS A 99 17.34 -11.99 -1.82
N SER A 100 18.37 -11.15 -1.99
CA SER A 100 19.75 -11.49 -1.65
C SER A 100 20.38 -10.59 -0.60
N ASN A 101 19.88 -9.38 -0.42
CA ASN A 101 20.47 -8.38 0.48
C ASN A 101 19.36 -7.68 1.28
N HIS A 102 19.70 -7.18 2.48
CA HIS A 102 18.85 -6.27 3.23
C HIS A 102 18.96 -4.84 2.72
N PHE A 103 17.88 -4.08 2.90
CA PHE A 103 17.89 -2.64 2.71
C PHE A 103 18.53 -1.97 3.91
N VAL A 104 19.46 -1.03 3.68
CA VAL A 104 20.18 -0.29 4.72
C VAL A 104 19.95 1.19 4.50
N VAL A 105 19.46 1.89 5.52
CA VAL A 105 19.13 3.32 5.44
C VAL A 105 20.37 4.17 5.76
N GLU A 106 21.22 3.68 6.64
CA GLU A 106 22.45 4.36 7.04
C GLU A 106 23.42 4.47 5.87
N ASN A 107 23.95 5.67 5.63
CA ASN A 107 24.90 5.95 4.55
C ASN A 107 24.41 5.54 3.15
N MET A 108 23.10 5.69 2.90
CA MET A 108 22.51 5.41 1.59
C MET A 108 23.24 6.15 0.47
N PRO A 109 23.56 5.48 -0.66
CA PRO A 109 24.15 6.15 -1.82
C PRO A 109 23.24 7.31 -2.30
N PRO A 110 23.78 8.50 -2.62
CA PRO A 110 22.96 9.66 -2.98
C PRO A 110 21.98 9.39 -4.12
N ASN A 111 22.40 8.62 -5.13
CA ASN A 111 21.55 8.24 -6.26
C ASN A 111 20.36 7.34 -5.86
N LEU A 112 20.51 6.52 -4.81
CA LEU A 112 19.42 5.71 -4.29
C LEU A 112 18.46 6.58 -3.47
N LEU A 113 19.00 7.51 -2.68
CA LEU A 113 18.19 8.48 -1.94
C LEU A 113 17.34 9.33 -2.90
N ASP A 114 17.95 9.87 -3.95
CA ASP A 114 17.26 10.65 -4.99
C ASP A 114 16.12 9.85 -5.64
N TRP A 115 16.35 8.56 -5.94
CA TRP A 115 15.30 7.69 -6.49
C TRP A 115 14.15 7.47 -5.51
N MET A 116 14.44 7.30 -4.22
CA MET A 116 13.43 7.11 -3.19
C MET A 116 12.62 8.39 -2.93
N ASP A 117 13.27 9.56 -3.02
CA ASP A 117 12.61 10.86 -2.92
C ASP A 117 11.69 11.11 -4.13
N GLU A 118 12.12 10.76 -5.34
CA GLU A 118 11.30 10.85 -6.54
C GLU A 118 10.09 9.90 -6.48
N LEU A 119 10.27 8.66 -5.99
CA LEU A 119 9.17 7.73 -5.73
C LEU A 119 8.13 8.32 -4.77
N ARG A 120 8.59 8.95 -3.67
CA ARG A 120 7.69 9.63 -2.73
C ARG A 120 6.88 10.72 -3.42
N ASN A 121 7.53 11.56 -4.23
CA ASN A 121 6.88 12.65 -4.94
C ASN A 121 5.80 12.14 -5.90
N GLN A 122 6.08 11.07 -6.64
CA GLN A 122 5.12 10.47 -7.56
C GLN A 122 3.89 9.90 -6.84
N ILE A 123 4.10 9.17 -5.74
CA ILE A 123 2.99 8.60 -4.95
C ILE A 123 2.12 9.72 -4.38
N ASN A 124 2.73 10.77 -3.82
CA ASN A 124 2.00 11.91 -3.28
C ASN A 124 1.24 12.69 -4.36
N ALA A 125 1.83 12.89 -5.53
CA ALA A 125 1.17 13.56 -6.65
C ALA A 125 -0.08 12.80 -7.13
N VAL A 126 0.01 11.46 -7.26
CA VAL A 126 -1.13 10.63 -7.65
C VAL A 126 -2.20 10.62 -6.55
N ARG A 127 -1.81 10.59 -5.27
CA ARG A 127 -2.73 10.69 -4.12
C ARG A 127 -3.53 11.99 -4.18
N GLU A 128 -2.86 13.12 -4.39
CA GLU A 128 -3.50 14.44 -4.51
C GLU A 128 -4.49 14.51 -5.69
N GLU A 129 -4.09 14.02 -6.87
CA GLU A 129 -4.95 13.97 -8.06
C GLU A 129 -6.21 13.13 -7.81
N HIS A 130 -6.07 11.97 -7.16
CA HIS A 130 -7.19 11.08 -6.85
C HIS A 130 -8.17 11.69 -5.84
N VAL A 131 -7.66 12.38 -4.81
CA VAL A 131 -8.49 13.13 -3.84
C VAL A 131 -9.29 14.22 -4.55
N VAL A 132 -8.66 14.95 -5.47
CA VAL A 132 -9.31 16.00 -6.25
C VAL A 132 -10.39 15.43 -7.17
N GLY A 133 -10.08 14.37 -7.94
CA GLY A 133 -11.03 13.72 -8.86
C GLY A 133 -12.28 13.17 -8.15
N THR A 134 -12.10 12.50 -7.01
CA THR A 134 -13.22 11.97 -6.20
C THR A 134 -14.08 13.06 -5.56
N SER A 135 -13.50 14.22 -5.22
CA SER A 135 -14.24 15.38 -4.69
C SER A 135 -15.22 15.97 -5.72
N TYR A 136 -14.91 15.89 -7.01
CA TYR A 136 -15.80 16.34 -8.08
C TYR A 136 -16.96 15.36 -8.31
N ILE A 137 -16.72 14.06 -8.17
CA ILE A 137 -17.76 13.03 -8.35
C ILE A 137 -18.77 13.03 -7.20
N SER A 138 -18.34 13.36 -5.97
CA SER A 138 -19.24 13.40 -4.80
C SER A 138 -20.15 14.64 -4.72
N LYS A 139 -19.90 15.67 -5.53
CA LYS A 139 -20.72 16.90 -5.60
C LYS A 139 -21.71 16.94 -6.76
N ALA A 140 -21.66 15.97 -7.68
CA ALA A 140 -22.58 15.82 -8.81
C ALA A 140 -23.75 14.90 -8.46
#